data_AF-A0AAP4UCZ0-F1
#
_entry.id   AF-A0AAP4UCZ0-F1
#
_cell.length_a   1.000
_cell.length_b   1.000
_cell.length_c   1.000
_cell.angle_alpha   90.00
_cell.angle_beta   90.00
_cell.angle_gamma   90.00
#
_symmetry.space_group_name_H-M   'P 1'
#
loop_
_entity.id
_entity.type
_entity.pdbx_description
1 polymer ?
#
loop_
_entity_poly.entity_id
_entity_poly.type
_entity_poly.pdbx_seq_one_letter_code
_entity_poly.pdbx_strand_id
1 'polypeptide(L)'
;MAAILKVTNMDEGQVYPLNKFLGNFKTHLDNDRISRVEGGYQLSSKGKDYFKDRYSPNSRQHVEVSEVEIMIKGLTTGVGFGDWEPLL
;
A
#
# COMPACT_ATOMS: atom_id res chain seq x y z
N MET A 1 1.68 4.43 -0.28
CA MET A 1 1.39 3.06 -0.79
C MET A 1 1.85 1.98 0.17
N ALA A 2 3.15 1.88 0.50
CA ALA A 2 3.67 0.87 1.44
C ALA A 2 2.93 0.83 2.78
N ALA A 3 2.61 2.01 3.36
CA ALA A 3 1.77 2.11 4.56
C ALA A 3 0.36 1.54 4.39
N ILE A 4 -0.28 1.74 3.23
CA ILE A 4 -1.61 1.19 2.94
C ILE A 4 -1.54 -0.34 2.88
N LEU A 5 -0.54 -0.90 2.20
CA LEU A 5 -0.38 -2.35 2.11
C LEU A 5 -0.16 -2.99 3.49
N LYS A 6 0.63 -2.34 4.35
CA LYS A 6 0.91 -2.81 5.70
C LYS A 6 -0.29 -2.68 6.64
N VAL A 7 -1.03 -1.56 6.62
CA VAL A 7 -2.22 -1.40 7.47
C VAL A 7 -3.38 -2.32 7.05
N THR A 8 -3.38 -2.75 5.78
CA THR A 8 -4.38 -3.68 5.22
C THR A 8 -3.92 -5.14 5.25
N ASN A 9 -2.71 -5.41 5.76
CA ASN A 9 -2.05 -6.74 5.76
C ASN A 9 -1.97 -7.41 4.37
N MET A 10 -2.03 -6.62 3.29
CA MET A 10 -1.94 -7.14 1.93
C MET A 10 -0.53 -7.65 1.58
N ASP A 11 0.50 -7.13 2.25
CA ASP A 11 1.88 -7.63 2.20
C ASP A 11 2.00 -9.05 2.78
N GLU A 12 1.17 -9.39 3.76
CA GLU A 12 1.02 -10.74 4.31
C GLU A 12 0.07 -11.63 3.49
N GLY A 13 -0.51 -11.08 2.42
CA GLY A 13 -1.40 -11.80 1.51
C GLY A 13 -2.87 -11.73 1.89
N GLN A 14 -3.29 -10.84 2.80
CA GLN A 14 -4.72 -10.62 3.02
C GLN A 14 -5.41 -10.00 1.81
N VAL A 15 -6.71 -10.30 1.69
CA VAL A 15 -7.60 -9.67 0.71
C VAL A 15 -8.22 -8.44 1.38
N TYR A 16 -8.14 -7.29 0.71
CA TYR A 16 -8.69 -6.04 1.24
C TYR A 16 -9.55 -5.30 0.20
N PRO A 17 -10.70 -4.73 0.60
CA PRO A 17 -11.54 -3.92 -0.28
C PRO A 17 -10.95 -2.50 -0.43
N LEU A 18 -9.97 -2.34 -1.32
CA LEU A 18 -9.25 -1.08 -1.60
C LEU A 18 -10.10 0.02 -2.27
N ASN A 19 -11.43 -0.05 -2.22
CA ASN A 19 -12.36 0.84 -2.92
C ASN A 19 -12.06 2.33 -2.65
N LYS A 20 -11.71 2.68 -1.41
CA LYS A 20 -11.38 4.06 -0.99
C LYS A 20 -10.02 4.56 -1.50
N PHE A 21 -9.19 3.67 -2.05
CA PHE A 21 -7.81 3.99 -2.44
C PHE A 21 -7.54 3.75 -3.93
N LEU A 22 -8.54 3.35 -4.74
CA LEU A 22 -8.32 2.87 -6.11
C LEU A 22 -7.50 3.81 -6.99
N GLY A 23 -7.64 5.13 -6.83
CA GLY A 23 -6.81 6.11 -7.55
C GLY A 23 -5.32 5.89 -7.33
N ASN A 24 -4.92 5.60 -6.08
CA ASN A 24 -3.53 5.33 -5.70
C ASN A 24 -3.02 3.99 -6.24
N PHE A 25 -3.94 3.06 -6.55
CA PHE A 25 -3.63 1.69 -6.94
C PHE A 25 -3.73 1.42 -8.44
N LYS A 26 -4.29 2.35 -9.24
CA LYS A 26 -4.53 2.14 -10.68
C LYS A 26 -3.29 1.65 -11.43
N THR A 27 -2.15 2.32 -11.28
CA THR A 27 -0.90 1.91 -11.93
C THR A 27 -0.44 0.52 -11.48
N HIS A 28 -0.79 0.07 -10.26
CA HIS A 28 -0.43 -1.27 -9.78
C HIS A 28 -1.39 -2.35 -10.29
N LEU A 29 -2.66 -2.02 -10.47
CA LEU A 29 -3.64 -2.87 -11.16
C LEU A 29 -3.26 -3.04 -12.64
N ASP A 30 -2.97 -1.96 -13.34
CA ASP A 30 -2.60 -1.96 -14.76
C ASP A 30 -1.27 -2.69 -15.04
N ASN A 31 -0.44 -2.93 -14.01
CA ASN A 31 0.87 -3.60 -14.12
C ASN A 31 0.90 -4.99 -13.46
N ASP A 32 -0.26 -5.59 -13.14
CA ASP A 32 -0.39 -6.92 -12.53
C ASP A 32 0.35 -7.06 -11.18
N ARG A 33 0.51 -5.96 -10.45
CA ARG A 33 1.10 -5.96 -9.09
C ARG A 33 0.03 -6.23 -8.03
N ILE A 34 -1.21 -5.84 -8.32
CA ILE A 34 -2.38 -6.14 -7.50
C ILE A 34 -3.41 -6.77 -8.41
N SER A 35 -4.06 -7.82 -7.92
CA SER A 35 -5.11 -8.52 -8.64
C SER A 35 -6.43 -8.35 -7.90
N ARG A 36 -7.51 -8.23 -8.67
CA ARG A 36 -8.87 -8.32 -8.13
C ARG A 36 -9.19 -9.80 -7.88
N VAL A 37 -9.66 -10.11 -6.69
CA VAL A 37 -10.02 -11.46 -6.24
C VAL A 37 -11.41 -11.42 -5.60
N GLU A 38 -11.96 -12.60 -5.26
CA GLU A 38 -13.19 -12.65 -4.48
C GLU A 38 -12.99 -11.92 -3.15
N GLY A 39 -13.92 -11.02 -2.80
CA GLY A 39 -13.85 -10.23 -1.57
C GLY A 39 -12.99 -8.95 -1.64
N GLY A 40 -12.23 -8.70 -2.71
CA GLY A 40 -11.47 -7.45 -2.85
C GLY A 40 -10.23 -7.54 -3.73
N TYR A 41 -9.10 -7.14 -3.17
CA TYR A 41 -7.82 -7.04 -3.86
C TYR A 41 -6.70 -7.69 -3.05
N GLN A 42 -5.72 -8.26 -3.74
CA GLN A 42 -4.56 -8.91 -3.14
C GLN A 42 -3.29 -8.58 -3.94
N LEU A 43 -2.12 -8.58 -3.30
CA LEU A 43 -0.85 -8.53 -4.01
C LEU A 43 -0.61 -9.82 -4.81
N SER A 44 -0.19 -9.66 -6.06
CA SER A 44 0.42 -10.75 -6.83
C SER A 44 1.85 -11.00 -6.33
N SER A 45 2.48 -12.11 -6.74
CA SER A 45 3.91 -12.34 -6.47
C SER A 45 4.78 -11.19 -6.98
N LYS A 46 4.49 -10.69 -8.20
CA LYS A 46 5.14 -9.52 -8.80
C LYS A 46 4.95 -8.25 -7.95
N GLY A 47 3.76 -8.08 -7.36
CA GLY A 47 3.49 -6.98 -6.43
C GLY A 47 4.31 -7.09 -5.16
N LYS A 48 4.38 -8.27 -4.55
CA LYS A 48 5.18 -8.53 -3.35
C LYS A 48 6.65 -8.17 -3.59
N ASP A 49 7.23 -8.65 -4.70
CA ASP A 49 8.62 -8.34 -5.05
C ASP A 49 8.81 -6.84 -5.28
N TYR A 50 7.89 -6.21 -6.02
CA TYR A 50 7.94 -4.78 -6.31
C TYR A 50 7.90 -3.91 -5.04
N PHE A 51 7.03 -4.23 -4.09
CA PHE A 51 6.92 -3.44 -2.86
C PHE A 51 8.01 -3.78 -1.84
N LYS A 52 8.51 -5.01 -1.84
CA LYS A 52 9.66 -5.39 -1.02
C LYS A 52 10.94 -4.69 -1.48
N ASP A 53 11.13 -4.53 -2.80
CA ASP A 53 12.27 -3.78 -3.36
C ASP A 53 12.33 -2.35 -2.83
N ARG A 54 11.19 -1.71 -2.54
CA ARG A 54 11.17 -0.34 -2.03
C ARG A 54 11.79 -0.16 -0.64
N TYR A 55 12.01 -1.24 0.10
CA TYR A 55 12.74 -1.18 1.37
C TYR A 55 14.25 -1.43 1.20
N SER A 56 14.69 -1.71 -0.03
CA SER A 56 16.11 -1.83 -0.37
C SER A 56 16.73 -0.44 -0.51
N PRO A 57 17.86 -0.15 0.16
CA PRO A 57 18.58 1.13 0.01
C PRO A 57 19.01 1.44 -1.44
N ASN A 58 19.03 0.42 -2.30
CA ASN A 58 19.39 0.56 -3.71
C ASN A 58 18.19 0.85 -4.63
N SER A 59 16.97 0.85 -4.08
CA SER A 59 15.78 1.14 -4.87
C SER A 59 15.72 2.62 -5.21
N ARG A 60 15.40 2.93 -6.47
CA ARG A 60 15.17 4.32 -6.92
C ARG A 60 13.94 4.95 -6.24
N GLN A 61 13.09 4.13 -5.64
CA GLN A 61 11.91 4.54 -4.89
C GLN A 61 12.00 4.01 -3.45
N HIS A 62 13.21 4.04 -2.88
CA HIS A 62 13.46 3.64 -1.50
C HIS A 62 12.55 4.41 -0.54
N VAL A 63 12.03 3.70 0.45
CA VAL A 63 11.20 4.24 1.52
C VAL A 63 11.75 3.71 2.85
N GLU A 64 11.95 4.60 3.81
CA GLU A 64 12.39 4.20 5.14
C GLU A 64 11.24 3.53 5.91
N VAL A 65 11.56 2.50 6.69
CA VAL A 65 10.56 1.83 7.52
C VAL A 65 9.93 2.81 8.52
N SER A 66 10.72 3.74 9.06
CA SER A 66 10.25 4.77 9.98
C SER A 66 9.25 5.74 9.33
N GLU A 67 9.43 6.09 8.06
CA GLU A 67 8.46 6.91 7.31
C GLU A 67 7.13 6.18 7.15
N VAL A 68 7.18 4.87 6.86
CA VAL A 68 5.99 4.03 6.78
C VAL A 68 5.27 3.96 8.12
N GLU A 69 6.00 3.81 9.22
CA GLU A 69 5.43 3.77 10.58
C GLU A 69 4.76 5.10 10.97
N ILE A 70 5.37 6.24 10.63
CA ILE A 70 4.78 7.56 10.83
C ILE A 70 3.47 7.70 10.05
N MET A 71 3.46 7.26 8.78
CA MET A 71 2.24 7.26 7.95
C MET A 71 1.15 6.35 8.53
N ILE A 72 1.49 5.15 9.00
CA ILE A 72 0.54 4.24 9.65
C ILE A 72 -0.06 4.88 10.90
N LYS A 73 0.76 5.55 11.71
CA LYS A 73 0.28 6.29 12.89
C LYS A 73 -0.70 7.39 12.48
N GLY A 74 -0.42 8.14 11.42
CA GLY A 74 -1.34 9.13 10.86
C GLY A 74 -2.67 8.54 10.41
N LEU A 75 -2.64 7.44 9.65
CA LEU A 75 -3.84 6.73 9.17
C LEU A 75 -4.70 6.16 10.31
N THR A 76 -4.08 5.68 11.39
CA THR A 76 -4.80 5.07 12.52
C THR A 76 -5.33 6.10 13.52
N THR A 77 -4.67 7.25 13.67
CA THR A 77 -5.05 8.29 14.63
C THR A 77 -5.84 9.45 14.02
N GLY A 78 -5.89 9.56 12.69
CA GLY A 78 -6.49 10.69 11.98
C GLY A 78 -5.66 11.99 12.06
N VAL A 79 -4.45 11.95 12.61
CA VAL A 79 -3.57 13.10 12.78
C VAL A 79 -2.39 12.96 11.81
N GLY A 80 -2.58 13.38 10.56
CA GLY A 80 -1.55 13.30 9.50
C GLY A 80 -1.21 14.67 8.91
N PHE A 81 0.08 14.94 8.68
CA PHE A 81 0.56 16.08 7.90
C PHE A 81 0.32 15.82 6.41
N GLY A 82 -0.55 16.63 5.78
CA GLY A 82 -0.78 16.69 4.33
C GLY A 82 -1.77 15.65 3.79
N ASP A 83 -2.90 16.12 3.27
CA ASP A 83 -3.80 15.56 2.22
C ASP A 83 -4.09 14.05 2.15
N TRP A 84 -3.99 13.30 3.25
CA TRP A 84 -4.54 11.94 3.32
C TRP A 84 -5.86 11.96 4.08
N GLU A 85 -6.82 12.75 3.58
CA GLU A 85 -8.18 12.69 4.08
C GLU A 85 -8.81 11.34 3.70
N PRO A 86 -9.37 10.58 4.65
CA PRO A 86 -10.20 9.46 4.30
C PRO A 86 -11.42 10.01 3.55
N LEU A 87 -11.57 9.66 2.27
CA LEU A 87 -12.83 9.89 1.57
C LEU A 87 -13.92 9.12 2.33
N LEU A 88 -14.80 9.88 2.97
CA LEU A 88 -15.97 9.42 3.72
C LEU A 88 -16.84 8.53 2.83
#